data_AF-A0A2X3K8H0-F1
#
_entry.id   AF-A0A2X3K8H0-F1
#
_cell.length_a   1.000
_cell.length_b   1.000
_cell.length_c   1.000
_cell.angle_alpha   90.00
_cell.angle_beta   90.00
_cell.angle_gamma   90.00
#
_symmetry.space_group_name_H-M   'P 1'
#
loop_
_entity.id
_entity.type
_entity.pdbx_description
1 polymer ?
#
loop_
_entity_poly.entity_id
_entity_poly.type
_entity_poly.pdbx_seq_one_letter_code
_entity_poly.pdbx_strand_id
1 'polypeptide(L)'
;MYLEHRARCLLLKAAVDMAMIARVPTTGFTLMDKLVPPSFTSFAAQVARIPDPERLPQLWQAYILGWGGFIVTARAEEEYEYIGLEAGLKPEQVHVGLKAFDKLFPVDGRAWHYKQDDNTGITLLKMVPNVFRWLGVQRRRWIYGDKEFFRGLPSLGREDCVKWATCGYELLSADIQQARA
;
A
#
# COMPACT_ATOMS: atom_id res chain seq x y z
N MET A 1 1.19 -12.33 9.23
CA MET A 1 1.36 -10.94 8.73
C MET A 1 1.58 -10.82 7.21
N TYR A 2 2.67 -11.34 6.60
CA TYR A 2 2.87 -11.22 5.13
C TYR A 2 1.75 -11.89 4.32
N LEU A 3 1.40 -13.13 4.66
CA LEU A 3 0.33 -13.88 4.00
C LEU A 3 -1.02 -13.15 4.05
N GLU A 4 -1.33 -12.52 5.19
CA GLU A 4 -2.56 -11.74 5.33
C GLU A 4 -2.55 -10.47 4.48
N HIS A 5 -1.42 -9.77 4.35
CA HIS A 5 -1.31 -8.63 3.45
C HIS A 5 -1.46 -9.02 1.99
N ARG A 6 -0.83 -10.12 1.60
CA ARG A 6 -1.00 -10.70 0.27
C ARG A 6 -2.46 -11.09 0.03
N ALA A 7 -3.12 -11.70 1.00
CA ALA A 7 -4.54 -12.03 0.91
C ALA A 7 -5.42 -10.78 0.75
N ARG A 8 -5.15 -9.70 1.50
CA ARG A 8 -5.87 -8.42 1.35
C ARG A 8 -5.66 -7.80 -0.03
N CYS A 9 -4.43 -7.81 -0.56
CA CYS A 9 -4.16 -7.35 -1.92
C CYS A 9 -4.88 -8.20 -2.97
N LEU A 10 -4.97 -9.51 -2.77
CA LEU A 10 -5.71 -10.41 -3.66
C LEU A 10 -7.22 -10.13 -3.64
N LEU A 11 -7.80 -9.87 -2.47
CA LEU A 11 -9.22 -9.49 -2.35
C LEU A 11 -9.50 -8.15 -3.02
N LEU A 12 -8.63 -7.15 -2.82
CA LEU A 12 -8.72 -5.86 -3.51
C LEU A 12 -8.62 -6.02 -5.03
N LYS A 13 -7.68 -6.84 -5.52
CA LYS A 13 -7.54 -7.16 -6.94
C LYS A 13 -8.76 -7.89 -7.49
N ALA A 14 -9.32 -8.86 -6.75
CA ALA A 14 -10.51 -9.58 -7.16
C ALA A 14 -11.73 -8.65 -7.29
N ALA A 15 -11.83 -7.62 -6.45
CA ALA A 15 -12.87 -6.60 -6.58
C ALA A 15 -12.68 -5.76 -7.84
N VAL A 16 -11.44 -5.43 -8.21
CA VAL A 16 -11.11 -4.76 -9.48
C VAL A 16 -11.47 -5.65 -10.66
N ASP A 17 -11.10 -6.94 -10.65
CA ASP A 17 -11.46 -7.87 -11.72
C ASP A 17 -12.98 -7.95 -11.90
N MET A 18 -13.74 -8.05 -10.80
CA MET A 18 -15.20 -8.07 -10.83
C MET A 18 -15.76 -6.77 -11.41
N ALA A 19 -15.20 -5.62 -11.02
CA ALA A 19 -15.56 -4.32 -11.58
C ALA A 19 -15.29 -4.25 -13.09
N MET A 20 -14.21 -4.85 -13.57
CA MET A 20 -13.86 -4.90 -14.99
C MET A 20 -14.73 -5.89 -15.78
N ILE A 21 -15.05 -7.05 -15.21
CA ILE A 21 -15.97 -8.03 -15.82
C ILE A 21 -17.36 -7.41 -15.98
N ALA A 22 -17.85 -6.66 -14.99
CA ALA A 22 -19.14 -5.98 -15.06
C ALA A 22 -19.22 -4.91 -16.17
N ARG A 23 -18.08 -4.43 -16.69
CA ARG A 23 -18.03 -3.52 -17.85
C ARG A 23 -18.15 -4.24 -19.19
N VAL A 24 -17.95 -5.56 -19.21
CA VAL A 24 -18.16 -6.40 -20.39
C VAL A 24 -19.57 -6.95 -20.33
N PRO A 25 -20.39 -6.82 -21.39
CA PRO A 25 -21.70 -7.45 -21.43
C PRO A 25 -21.54 -8.97 -21.39
N THR A 26 -21.72 -9.57 -20.21
CA THR A 26 -21.71 -11.02 -20.06
C THR A 26 -23.14 -11.56 -20.13
N THR A 27 -23.35 -12.55 -20.98
CA THR A 27 -24.59 -13.31 -21.03
C THR A 27 -24.63 -14.29 -19.85
N GLY A 28 -25.32 -13.91 -18.77
CA GLY A 28 -25.76 -14.84 -17.73
C GLY A 28 -25.20 -14.56 -16.33
N PHE A 29 -26.11 -14.41 -15.37
CA PHE A 29 -25.82 -14.47 -13.93
C PHE A 29 -25.42 -15.91 -13.55
N THR A 30 -24.33 -16.08 -12.79
CA THR A 30 -23.91 -17.39 -12.28
C THR A 30 -24.24 -17.54 -10.79
N LEU A 31 -24.42 -18.78 -10.31
CA LEU A 31 -24.66 -19.07 -8.88
C LEU A 31 -23.57 -18.48 -7.97
N MET A 32 -22.35 -18.35 -8.48
CA MET A 32 -21.21 -17.76 -7.77
C MET A 32 -21.42 -16.28 -7.45
N ASP A 33 -22.17 -15.53 -8.27
CA ASP A 33 -22.48 -14.12 -8.01
C ASP A 33 -23.35 -13.93 -6.76
N LYS A 34 -24.08 -14.99 -6.33
CA LYS A 34 -24.88 -14.99 -5.09
C LYS A 34 -24.09 -15.36 -3.84
N LEU A 35 -22.90 -15.95 -3.98
CA LEU A 35 -22.06 -16.38 -2.85
C LEU A 35 -21.09 -15.28 -2.39
N VAL A 36 -20.93 -14.22 -3.18
CA VAL A 36 -20.07 -13.09 -2.84
C VAL A 36 -20.78 -12.21 -1.79
N PRO A 37 -20.11 -11.85 -0.68
CA PRO A 37 -20.71 -10.99 0.34
C PRO A 37 -21.22 -9.66 -0.23
N PRO A 38 -22.40 -9.16 0.19
CA PRO A 38 -22.95 -7.89 -0.29
C PRO A 38 -22.01 -6.69 -0.09
N SER A 39 -21.20 -6.70 0.98
CA SER A 39 -20.18 -5.67 1.21
C SER A 39 -19.11 -5.66 0.13
N PHE A 40 -18.69 -6.84 -0.34
CA PHE A 40 -17.70 -6.99 -1.40
C PHE A 40 -18.26 -6.56 -2.75
N THR A 41 -19.49 -6.97 -3.10
CA THR A 41 -20.13 -6.54 -4.36
C THR A 41 -20.38 -5.03 -4.38
N SER A 42 -20.80 -4.44 -3.26
CA SER A 42 -20.93 -2.99 -3.11
C SER A 42 -19.59 -2.27 -3.29
N PHE A 43 -18.52 -2.81 -2.70
CA PHE A 43 -17.17 -2.26 -2.89
C PHE A 43 -16.71 -2.37 -4.36
N ALA A 44 -16.89 -3.51 -5.02
CA ALA A 44 -16.56 -3.69 -6.45
C ALA A 44 -17.33 -2.70 -7.33
N ALA A 45 -18.62 -2.48 -7.06
CA ALA A 45 -19.43 -1.48 -7.77
C ALA A 45 -18.91 -0.04 -7.56
N GLN A 46 -18.37 0.29 -6.37
CA GLN A 46 -17.71 1.57 -6.13
C GLN A 46 -16.38 1.68 -6.89
N VAL A 47 -15.57 0.61 -6.91
CA VAL A 47 -14.32 0.54 -7.67
C VAL A 47 -14.57 0.78 -9.15
N ALA A 48 -15.64 0.23 -9.72
CA ALA A 48 -16.01 0.43 -11.13
C ALA A 48 -16.24 1.90 -11.51
N ARG A 49 -16.48 2.79 -10.53
CA ARG A 49 -16.69 4.24 -10.72
C ARG A 49 -15.41 5.06 -10.59
N ILE A 50 -14.32 4.47 -10.09
CA ILE A 50 -13.01 5.13 -10.02
C ILE A 50 -12.45 5.21 -11.46
N PRO A 51 -11.80 6.32 -11.86
CA PRO A 51 -11.08 6.40 -13.12
C PRO A 51 -9.90 5.42 -13.15
N ASP A 52 -9.72 4.71 -14.26
CA ASP A 52 -8.65 3.72 -14.50
C ASP A 52 -8.54 2.64 -13.38
N PRO A 53 -9.64 1.97 -12.99
CA PRO A 53 -9.64 1.07 -11.84
C PRO A 53 -8.73 -0.15 -12.06
N GLU A 54 -8.44 -0.51 -13.32
CA GLU A 54 -7.51 -1.57 -13.69
C GLU A 54 -6.05 -1.29 -13.25
N ARG A 55 -5.73 -0.03 -12.88
CA ARG A 55 -4.41 0.38 -12.36
C ARG A 55 -4.29 0.29 -10.84
N LEU A 56 -5.40 0.16 -10.12
CA LEU A 56 -5.40 0.11 -8.65
C LEU A 56 -4.61 -1.09 -8.08
N PRO A 57 -4.61 -2.29 -8.71
CA PRO A 57 -3.75 -3.38 -8.25
C PRO A 57 -2.26 -3.03 -8.28
N GLN A 58 -1.80 -2.34 -9.33
CA GLN A 58 -0.42 -1.89 -9.47
C GLN A 58 -0.11 -0.82 -8.42
N LEU A 59 -1.04 0.10 -8.17
CA LEU A 59 -0.91 1.07 -7.07
C LEU A 59 -0.66 0.38 -5.73
N TRP A 60 -1.49 -0.59 -5.33
CA TRP A 60 -1.34 -1.23 -4.02
C TRP A 60 -0.05 -2.04 -3.92
N GLN A 61 0.35 -2.70 -5.01
CA GLN A 61 1.62 -3.43 -5.06
C GLN A 61 2.81 -2.48 -4.95
N ALA A 62 2.85 -1.41 -5.75
CA ALA A 62 3.91 -0.41 -5.71
C ALA A 62 3.99 0.24 -4.31
N TYR A 63 2.84 0.63 -3.75
CA TYR A 63 2.80 1.27 -2.45
C TYR A 63 3.29 0.36 -1.31
N ILE A 64 2.85 -0.89 -1.26
CA ILE A 64 3.23 -1.81 -0.18
C ILE A 64 4.65 -2.34 -0.37
N LEU A 65 4.97 -2.86 -1.55
CA LEU A 65 6.21 -3.58 -1.80
C LEU A 65 7.37 -2.65 -2.17
N GLY A 66 7.07 -1.50 -2.77
CA GLY A 66 8.08 -0.53 -3.18
C GLY A 66 8.21 0.64 -2.20
N TRP A 67 7.10 1.21 -1.76
CA TRP A 67 7.08 2.37 -0.86
C TRP A 67 6.94 2.01 0.62
N GLY A 68 6.86 0.71 0.93
CA GLY A 68 6.84 0.19 2.29
C GLY A 68 5.53 0.42 3.05
N GLY A 69 4.46 0.81 2.35
CA GLY A 69 3.15 1.05 2.93
C GLY A 69 3.14 2.17 3.98
N PHE A 70 3.92 3.23 3.75
CA PHE A 70 3.88 4.43 4.57
C PHE A 70 4.09 5.67 3.72
N ILE A 71 3.69 6.82 4.25
CA ILE A 71 3.86 8.15 3.65
C ILE A 71 4.54 9.08 4.64
N VAL A 72 5.56 9.83 4.20
CA VAL A 72 6.15 10.92 4.99
C VAL A 72 5.30 12.17 4.82
N THR A 73 4.66 12.62 5.89
CA THR A 73 3.59 13.63 5.81
C THR A 73 4.09 14.99 5.32
N ALA A 74 5.34 15.34 5.59
CA ALA A 74 5.96 16.58 5.12
C ALA A 74 6.12 16.63 3.58
N ARG A 75 6.02 15.48 2.90
CA ARG A 75 6.20 15.32 1.45
C ARG A 75 5.05 14.57 0.80
N ALA A 76 3.86 14.54 1.43
CA ALA A 76 2.78 13.66 1.00
C ALA A 76 2.43 13.81 -0.48
N GLU A 77 2.30 15.05 -0.97
CA GLU A 77 1.99 15.32 -2.39
C GLU A 77 3.08 14.81 -3.33
N GLU A 78 4.36 15.11 -3.02
CA GLU A 78 5.52 14.61 -3.79
C GLU A 78 5.56 13.07 -3.80
N GLU A 79 5.25 12.42 -2.66
CA GLU A 79 5.20 10.96 -2.59
C GLU A 79 4.04 10.39 -3.41
N TYR A 80 2.87 11.02 -3.40
CA TYR A 80 1.75 10.60 -4.25
C TYR A 80 2.05 10.79 -5.74
N GLU A 81 2.81 11.81 -6.12
CA GLU A 81 3.30 11.99 -7.50
C GLU A 81 4.20 10.84 -7.93
N TYR A 82 5.22 10.48 -7.13
CA TYR A 82 6.11 9.37 -7.49
C TYR A 82 5.40 8.00 -7.49
N ILE A 83 4.53 7.75 -6.50
CA ILE A 83 3.71 6.53 -6.46
C ILE A 83 2.79 6.47 -7.70
N GLY A 84 2.18 7.60 -8.03
CA GLY A 84 1.31 7.75 -9.20
C GLY A 84 2.05 7.47 -10.50
N LEU A 85 3.26 8.01 -10.65
CA LEU A 85 4.13 7.75 -11.79
C LEU A 85 4.41 6.25 -11.98
N GLU A 86 4.70 5.52 -10.90
CA GLU A 86 4.91 4.07 -10.95
C GLU A 86 3.64 3.28 -11.30
N ALA A 87 2.48 3.73 -10.80
CA ALA A 87 1.20 3.06 -11.01
C ALA A 87 0.51 3.45 -12.33
N GLY A 88 0.97 4.52 -12.99
CA GLY A 88 0.27 5.16 -14.11
C GLY A 88 -1.01 5.88 -13.68
N LEU A 89 -0.97 6.57 -12.54
CA LEU A 89 -2.10 7.28 -11.91
C LEU A 89 -1.72 8.71 -11.55
N LYS A 90 -2.70 9.61 -11.47
CA LYS A 90 -2.53 10.95 -10.91
C LYS A 90 -2.48 10.91 -9.37
N PRO A 91 -1.84 11.89 -8.70
CA PRO A 91 -1.75 11.94 -7.23
C PRO A 91 -3.11 11.83 -6.53
N GLU A 92 -4.16 12.44 -7.06
CA GLU A 92 -5.50 12.40 -6.47
C GLU A 92 -6.11 10.99 -6.57
N GLN A 93 -5.83 10.28 -7.68
CA GLN A 93 -6.23 8.87 -7.85
C GLN A 93 -5.47 7.97 -6.87
N VAL A 94 -4.19 8.24 -6.61
CA VAL A 94 -3.41 7.54 -5.58
C VAL A 94 -4.07 7.73 -4.21
N HIS A 95 -4.37 8.97 -3.82
CA HIS A 95 -5.00 9.27 -2.54
C HIS A 95 -6.34 8.55 -2.37
N VAL A 96 -7.19 8.55 -3.40
CA VAL A 96 -8.48 7.82 -3.39
C VAL A 96 -8.26 6.31 -3.35
N GLY A 97 -7.32 5.79 -4.14
CA GLY A 97 -7.03 4.36 -4.23
C GLY A 97 -6.48 3.77 -2.93
N LEU A 98 -5.69 4.52 -2.16
CA LEU A 98 -5.20 4.08 -0.86
C LEU A 98 -6.30 4.02 0.21
N LYS A 99 -7.40 4.78 0.07
CA LYS A 99 -8.60 4.67 0.94
C LYS A 99 -9.43 3.41 0.68
N ALA A 100 -9.07 2.60 -0.33
CA ALA A 100 -9.76 1.34 -0.61
C ALA A 100 -9.70 0.34 0.56
N PHE A 101 -8.61 0.37 1.34
CA PHE A 101 -8.45 -0.51 2.51
C PHE A 101 -9.54 -0.28 3.56
N ASP A 102 -9.89 0.98 3.82
CA ASP A 102 -10.93 1.36 4.80
C ASP A 102 -12.32 0.87 4.38
N LYS A 103 -12.57 0.83 3.07
CA LYS A 103 -13.85 0.41 2.52
C LYS A 103 -14.03 -1.10 2.50
N LEU A 104 -12.99 -1.84 2.11
CA LEU A 104 -13.09 -3.29 1.97
C LEU A 104 -12.86 -4.04 3.29
N PHE A 105 -12.07 -3.46 4.20
CA PHE A 105 -11.70 -4.09 5.47
C PHE A 105 -12.06 -3.18 6.66
N PRO A 106 -13.33 -2.78 6.85
CA PRO A 106 -13.68 -1.82 7.89
C PRO A 106 -13.16 -2.26 9.27
N VAL A 107 -12.54 -1.33 9.99
CA VAL A 107 -12.09 -1.51 11.39
C VAL A 107 -12.83 -0.50 12.24
N ASP A 108 -13.56 -0.96 13.25
CA ASP A 108 -14.45 -0.11 14.05
C ASP A 108 -13.73 1.13 14.60
N GLY A 109 -14.21 2.29 14.16
CA GLY A 109 -13.71 3.61 14.58
C GLY A 109 -12.26 3.92 14.20
N ARG A 110 -11.60 3.12 13.34
CA ARG A 110 -10.17 3.29 13.00
C ARG A 110 -9.92 3.12 11.50
N ALA A 111 -9.12 4.02 10.94
CA ALA A 111 -8.63 3.89 9.56
C ALA A 111 -7.43 2.95 9.48
N TRP A 112 -7.25 2.28 8.35
CA TRP A 112 -6.09 1.46 7.98
C TRP A 112 -4.82 2.27 7.86
N HIS A 113 -4.94 3.49 7.35
CA HIS A 113 -3.88 4.48 7.39
C HIS A 113 -4.00 5.25 8.70
N TYR A 114 -2.93 5.24 9.50
CA TYR A 114 -2.92 5.92 10.80
C TYR A 114 -1.59 6.63 11.03
N LYS A 115 -1.63 7.73 11.77
CA LYS A 115 -0.44 8.36 12.33
C LYS A 115 -0.08 7.63 13.61
N GLN A 116 1.15 7.17 13.74
CA GLN A 116 1.60 6.42 14.93
C GLN A 116 1.72 7.34 16.15
N ASP A 117 2.29 8.52 15.93
CA ASP A 117 2.48 9.60 16.91
C ASP A 117 2.71 10.91 16.13
N ASP A 118 2.31 12.05 16.69
CA ASP A 118 2.49 13.35 16.03
C ASP A 118 3.98 13.71 15.80
N ASN A 119 4.89 13.14 16.59
CA ASN A 119 6.34 13.31 16.47
C ASN A 119 7.01 12.29 15.53
N THR A 120 6.24 11.51 14.76
CA THR A 120 6.84 10.64 13.73
C THR A 120 6.88 11.27 12.35
N GLY A 121 5.92 12.15 12.01
CA GLY A 121 5.78 12.68 10.65
C GLY A 121 5.51 11.59 9.59
N ILE A 122 4.99 10.43 10.02
CA ILE A 122 4.73 9.27 9.15
C ILE A 122 3.28 8.81 9.30
N THR A 123 2.63 8.56 8.17
CA THR A 123 1.34 7.84 8.11
C THR A 123 1.60 6.42 7.66
N LEU A 124 1.19 5.43 8.45
CA LEU A 124 1.43 4.01 8.22
C LEU A 124 0.17 3.30 7.75
N LEU A 125 0.31 2.39 6.78
CA LEU A 125 -0.66 1.33 6.56
C LEU A 125 -0.48 0.24 7.63
N LYS A 126 -1.58 -0.14 8.28
CA LYS A 126 -1.59 -1.20 9.30
C LYS A 126 -0.99 -2.52 8.78
N MET A 127 -0.34 -3.23 9.70
CA MET A 127 0.17 -4.60 9.53
C MET A 127 1.27 -4.76 8.47
N VAL A 128 1.80 -3.69 7.86
CA VAL A 128 2.86 -3.84 6.86
C VAL A 128 4.16 -4.29 7.55
N PRO A 129 4.77 -5.42 7.15
CA PRO A 129 6.00 -5.91 7.76
C PRO A 129 7.17 -4.92 7.66
N ASN A 130 8.04 -4.91 8.68
CA ASN A 130 9.21 -4.01 8.71
C ASN A 130 10.17 -4.24 7.52
N VAL A 131 10.27 -5.46 7.00
CA VAL A 131 11.07 -5.75 5.79
C VAL A 131 10.60 -4.98 4.56
N PHE A 132 9.30 -4.73 4.41
CA PHE A 132 8.83 -3.88 3.30
C PHE A 132 8.97 -2.41 3.61
N ARG A 133 8.79 -2.02 4.88
CA ARG A 133 9.09 -0.64 5.30
C ARG A 133 10.55 -0.27 5.02
N TRP A 134 11.47 -1.21 5.19
CA TRP A 134 12.86 -1.04 4.77
C TRP A 134 13.01 -0.70 3.29
N LEU A 135 12.32 -1.41 2.38
CA LEU A 135 12.34 -1.08 0.95
C LEU A 135 11.86 0.35 0.71
N GLY A 136 10.80 0.76 1.40
CA GLY A 136 10.31 2.14 1.38
C GLY A 136 11.32 3.17 1.88
N VAL A 137 12.13 2.83 2.88
CA VAL A 137 13.24 3.67 3.35
C VAL A 137 14.34 3.76 2.30
N GLN A 138 14.80 2.64 1.73
CA GLN A 138 15.86 2.66 0.71
C GLN A 138 15.45 3.40 -0.55
N ARG A 139 14.20 3.22 -0.99
CA ARG A 139 13.65 3.95 -2.13
C ARG A 139 13.72 5.46 -1.92
N ARG A 140 13.30 5.96 -0.75
CA ARG A 140 13.35 7.39 -0.44
C ARG A 140 14.78 7.91 -0.31
N ARG A 141 15.70 7.10 0.21
CA ARG A 141 17.13 7.42 0.20
C ARG A 141 17.68 7.54 -1.23
N TRP A 142 17.23 6.72 -2.17
CA TRP A 142 17.61 6.84 -3.59
C TRP A 142 17.00 8.05 -4.29
N ILE A 143 15.73 8.37 -4.03
CA ILE A 143 15.03 9.49 -4.68
C ILE A 143 15.51 10.83 -4.12
N TYR A 144 15.54 10.97 -2.79
CA TYR A 144 15.82 12.26 -2.13
C TYR A 144 17.28 12.42 -1.70
N GLY A 145 18.01 11.32 -1.55
CA GLY A 145 19.29 11.32 -0.86
C GLY A 145 19.13 11.28 0.67
N ASP A 146 20.11 10.68 1.36
CA ASP A 146 20.06 10.43 2.80
C ASP A 146 19.79 11.69 3.63
N LYS A 147 20.55 12.75 3.39
CA LYS A 147 20.45 13.99 4.18
C LYS A 147 19.06 14.62 4.06
N GLU A 148 18.49 14.63 2.87
CA GLU A 148 17.24 15.31 2.56
C GLU A 148 16.03 14.50 3.05
N PHE A 149 16.08 13.17 2.86
CA PHE A 149 15.09 12.26 3.41
C PHE A 149 14.98 12.38 4.94
N PHE A 150 16.09 12.26 5.66
CA PHE A 150 16.08 12.29 7.12
C PHE A 150 15.85 13.69 7.72
N ARG A 151 16.08 14.77 6.95
CA ARG A 151 15.76 16.14 7.39
C ARG A 151 14.26 16.36 7.51
N GLY A 152 13.47 15.74 6.64
CA GLY A 152 12.00 15.86 6.64
C GLY A 152 11.29 15.07 7.74
N LEU A 153 12.02 14.30 8.55
CA LEU A 153 11.49 13.46 9.61
C LEU A 153 11.82 14.03 10.99
N PRO A 154 10.84 14.10 11.92
CA PRO A 154 11.13 14.32 13.33
C PRO A 154 11.88 13.12 13.95
N SER A 155 12.36 13.28 15.19
CA SER A 155 13.28 12.32 15.83
C SER A 155 12.73 10.89 15.87
N LEU A 156 11.50 10.69 16.31
CA LEU A 156 10.92 9.34 16.40
C LEU A 156 10.71 8.72 15.01
N GLY A 157 10.32 9.52 14.00
CA GLY A 157 10.20 9.05 12.62
C GLY A 157 11.54 8.60 12.03
N ARG A 158 12.61 9.33 12.36
CA ARG A 158 13.98 8.96 11.99
C ARG A 158 14.40 7.65 12.66
N GLU A 159 14.15 7.50 13.96
CA GLU A 159 14.44 6.27 14.70
C GLU A 159 13.71 5.06 14.12
N ASP A 160 12.41 5.22 13.79
CA ASP A 160 11.63 4.16 13.14
C ASP A 160 12.22 3.77 11.78
N CYS A 161 12.61 4.75 10.95
CA CYS A 161 13.24 4.50 9.66
C CYS A 161 14.60 3.80 9.79
N VAL A 162 15.42 4.18 10.77
CA VAL A 162 16.70 3.50 11.08
C VAL A 162 16.45 2.06 11.51
N LYS A 163 15.50 1.83 12.42
CA LYS A 163 15.10 0.50 12.87
C LYS A 163 14.63 -0.38 11.72
N TRP A 164 13.80 0.14 10.81
CA TRP A 164 13.38 -0.61 9.62
C TRP A 164 14.58 -0.92 8.73
N ALA A 165 15.49 0.04 8.53
CA ALA A 165 16.70 -0.17 7.75
C ALA A 165 17.62 -1.26 8.31
N THR A 166 17.82 -1.28 9.62
CA THR A 166 18.57 -2.34 10.30
C THR A 166 17.91 -3.71 10.11
N CYS A 167 16.59 -3.79 10.28
CA CYS A 167 15.84 -5.04 10.11
C CYS A 167 16.02 -5.64 8.71
N GLY A 168 15.99 -4.81 7.66
CA GLY A 168 16.22 -5.27 6.29
C GLY A 168 17.66 -5.73 6.04
N TYR A 169 18.65 -5.02 6.58
CA TYR A 169 20.05 -5.39 6.49
C TYR A 169 20.36 -6.73 7.18
N GLU A 170 19.81 -6.93 8.38
CA GLU A 170 19.97 -8.18 9.14
C GLU A 170 19.39 -9.38 8.40
N LEU A 171 18.21 -9.22 7.80
CA LEU A 171 17.57 -10.28 7.01
C LEU A 171 18.46 -10.71 5.83
N LEU A 172 18.93 -9.75 5.03
CA LEU A 172 19.79 -10.06 3.89
C LEU A 172 21.15 -10.62 4.31
N SER A 173 21.68 -10.17 5.43
CA SER A 173 22.97 -10.66 5.96
C SER A 173 22.87 -12.12 6.42
N ALA A 174 21.75 -12.49 7.05
CA ALA A 174 21.49 -13.87 7.45
C ALA A 174 21.37 -14.82 6.25
N ASP A 175 20.70 -14.37 5.18
CA ASP A 175 20.56 -15.16 3.94
C ASP A 175 21.91 -15.40 3.26
N ILE A 176 22.78 -14.38 3.21
CA ILE A 176 24.13 -14.50 2.64
C ILE A 176 24.98 -15.51 3.44
N GLN A 177 24.84 -15.53 4.76
CA GLN A 177 25.57 -16.48 5.61
C GLN A 177 25.07 -17.91 5.41
N GLN A 178 23.76 -18.13 5.26
CA GLN A 178 23.19 -19.44 4.97
C GLN A 178 23.55 -19.96 3.57
N ALA A 179 23.60 -19.09 2.56
CA ALA A 179 23.99 -19.50 1.20
C ALA A 179 25.48 -19.86 1.05
N ARG A 180 26.30 -19.56 2.06
CA ARG A 180 27.75 -19.84 2.10
C ARG A 180 28.12 -21.03 3.00
N ALA A 181 27.15 -21.58 3.75
CA ALA A 181 27.31 -22.75 4.61
C ALA A 181 26.87 -24.02 3.88
#